data_AF-A0A6A3P651-F1
#
_entry.id   AF-A0A6A3P651-F1
#
_cell.length_a   1.000
_cell.length_b   1.000
_cell.length_c   1.000
_cell.angle_alpha   90.00
_cell.angle_beta   90.00
_cell.angle_gamma   90.00
#
_symmetry.space_group_name_H-M   'P 1'
#
loop_
_entity.id
_entity.type
_entity.pdbx_description
1 polymer ?
#
loop_
_entity_poly.entity_id
_entity_poly.type
_entity_poly.pdbx_seq_one_letter_code
_entity_poly.pdbx_strand_id
1 'polypeptide(L)'
;MKAVICAVVPEGDLLVAFKEPYESIYAVLEVVQRELHCPAEQMTAFLARRRGGGWLTGLDGSRYFMKRGRIPEEEVRAIMTSANILNPHTAVGDEAYHFPDDTDVHLNEIHIVVTLRKMSLRIALLILVMAFIVAVCQIYVATQENPSKTAGRIAAIGKSLRVLLEAWFRALQAT
;
A
#
# COMPACT_ATOMS: atom_id res chain seq x y z
N MET A 1 24.43 6.33 -8.01
CA MET A 1 23.18 5.64 -7.60
C MET A 1 22.02 6.53 -7.99
N LYS A 2 20.79 6.02 -8.07
CA LYS A 2 19.58 6.83 -8.27
C LYS A 2 18.87 7.07 -6.94
N ALA A 3 18.35 8.26 -6.78
CA ALA A 3 17.64 8.66 -5.57
C ALA A 3 16.18 9.00 -5.88
N VAL A 4 15.29 8.29 -5.21
CA VAL A 4 13.85 8.34 -5.46
C VAL A 4 13.14 8.81 -4.19
N ILE A 5 12.62 10.03 -4.23
CA ILE A 5 11.80 10.58 -3.15
C ILE A 5 10.36 10.13 -3.40
N CYS A 6 9.84 9.38 -2.44
CA CYS A 6 8.51 8.81 -2.45
C CYS A 6 7.63 9.55 -1.47
N ALA A 7 6.47 9.99 -1.93
CA ALA A 7 5.41 10.47 -1.07
C ALA A 7 4.34 9.41 -0.89
N VAL A 8 3.95 9.13 0.34
CA VAL A 8 2.90 8.15 0.64
C VAL A 8 1.58 8.85 0.90
N VAL A 9 0.51 8.41 0.26
CA VAL A 9 -0.85 8.95 0.40
C VAL A 9 -1.79 7.85 0.91
N PRO A 10 -2.64 8.10 1.93
CA PRO A 10 -2.91 9.40 2.57
C PRO A 10 -2.02 9.74 3.78
N GLU A 11 -1.12 8.85 4.19
CA GLU A 11 -0.32 9.01 5.43
C GLU A 11 0.56 10.28 5.42
N GLY A 12 0.97 10.71 4.23
CA GLY A 12 1.74 11.92 3.97
C GLY A 12 3.19 11.85 4.44
N ASP A 13 3.70 10.64 4.65
CA ASP A 13 5.11 10.39 4.86
C ASP A 13 5.92 10.58 3.58
N LEU A 14 7.16 11.03 3.76
CA LEU A 14 8.16 11.02 2.71
C LEU A 14 9.23 10.01 3.04
N LEU A 15 9.59 9.21 2.05
CA LEU A 15 10.66 8.22 2.14
C LEU A 15 11.63 8.45 1.00
N VAL A 16 12.93 8.32 1.29
CA VAL A 16 13.97 8.39 0.27
C VAL A 16 14.51 6.99 0.05
N ALA A 17 14.50 6.54 -1.20
CA ALA A 17 15.07 5.28 -1.61
C ALA A 17 16.28 5.53 -2.51
N PHE A 18 17.43 4.99 -2.12
CA PHE A 18 18.62 4.95 -2.96
C PHE A 18 18.71 3.59 -3.63
N LYS A 19 18.80 3.58 -4.96
CA LYS A 19 18.75 2.36 -5.78
C LYS A 19 19.76 2.39 -6.91
N GLU A 20 20.27 1.24 -7.27
CA GLU A 20 21.08 1.08 -8.47
C GLU A 20 20.23 1.23 -9.73
N PRO A 21 20.77 1.73 -10.84
CA PRO A 21 20.00 1.95 -12.08
C PRO A 21 19.33 0.68 -12.63
N TYR A 22 19.89 -0.50 -12.39
CA TYR A 22 19.32 -1.77 -12.85
C TYR A 22 18.25 -2.34 -11.90
N GLU A 23 18.13 -1.82 -10.68
CA GLU A 23 17.07 -2.24 -9.76
C GLU A 23 15.72 -1.81 -10.29
N SER A 24 14.68 -2.57 -9.95
CA SER A 24 13.33 -2.28 -10.41
C SER A 24 12.63 -1.26 -9.52
N ILE A 25 11.55 -0.64 -10.02
CA ILE A 25 10.66 0.21 -9.22
C ILE A 25 10.15 -0.55 -7.98
N TYR A 26 9.94 -1.86 -8.06
CA TYR A 26 9.56 -2.68 -6.91
C TYR A 26 10.55 -2.55 -5.74
N ALA A 27 11.85 -2.46 -6.01
CA ALA A 27 12.87 -2.27 -4.97
C ALA A 27 12.73 -0.93 -4.22
N VAL A 28 12.13 0.09 -4.86
CA VAL A 28 11.73 1.35 -4.21
C VAL A 28 10.51 1.12 -3.31
N LEU A 29 9.53 0.34 -3.77
CA LEU A 29 8.32 0.02 -2.99
C LEU A 29 8.62 -0.83 -1.76
N GLU A 30 9.66 -1.67 -1.79
CA GLU A 30 10.12 -2.42 -0.62
C GLU A 30 10.57 -1.51 0.54
N VAL A 31 11.10 -0.31 0.22
CA VAL A 31 11.44 0.69 1.25
C VAL A 31 10.16 1.17 1.94
N VAL A 32 9.13 1.49 1.15
CA VAL A 32 7.82 1.91 1.66
C VAL A 32 7.17 0.81 2.50
N GLN A 33 7.21 -0.43 2.01
CA GLN A 33 6.72 -1.61 2.72
C GLN A 33 7.40 -1.81 4.07
N ARG A 34 8.72 -1.64 4.14
CA ARG A 34 9.48 -1.82 5.38
C ARG A 34 9.14 -0.75 6.41
N GLU A 35 9.06 0.50 5.98
CA GLU A 35 8.80 1.63 6.89
C GLU A 35 7.35 1.64 7.39
N LEU A 36 6.39 1.32 6.52
CA LEU A 36 4.96 1.40 6.82
C LEU A 36 4.30 0.05 7.13
N HIS A 37 5.05 -1.04 7.10
CA HIS A 37 4.57 -2.40 7.38
C HIS A 37 3.35 -2.81 6.53
N CYS A 38 3.25 -2.31 5.29
CA CYS A 38 2.14 -2.56 4.38
C CYS A 38 2.55 -3.44 3.18
N PRO A 39 1.73 -4.41 2.73
CA PRO A 39 2.07 -5.26 1.60
C PRO A 39 2.18 -4.49 0.29
N ALA A 40 3.17 -4.83 -0.55
CA ALA A 40 3.41 -4.17 -1.83
C ALA A 40 2.21 -4.29 -2.79
N GLU A 41 1.40 -5.34 -2.68
CA GLU A 41 0.18 -5.56 -3.48
C GLU A 41 -0.92 -4.55 -3.18
N GLN A 42 -0.84 -3.88 -2.02
CA GLN A 42 -1.74 -2.79 -1.65
C GLN A 42 -1.24 -1.43 -2.15
N MET A 43 -0.05 -1.38 -2.77
CA MET A 43 0.54 -0.15 -3.26
C MET A 43 0.22 0.07 -4.73
N THR A 44 0.00 1.33 -5.10
CA THR A 44 0.07 1.75 -6.49
C THR A 44 0.97 2.96 -6.58
N ALA A 45 2.01 2.85 -7.41
CA ALA A 45 3.02 3.87 -7.60
C ALA A 45 2.72 4.69 -8.86
N PHE A 46 2.82 6.01 -8.74
CA PHE A 46 2.61 6.96 -9.80
C PHE A 46 3.86 7.80 -9.99
N LEU A 47 4.25 8.03 -11.24
CA LEU A 47 5.29 9.00 -11.57
C LEU A 47 4.80 10.41 -11.21
N ALA A 48 5.55 11.10 -10.36
CA ALA A 48 5.16 12.39 -9.82
C ALA A 48 5.55 13.56 -10.73
N ARG A 49 5.42 13.39 -12.05
CA ARG A 49 5.77 14.40 -13.04
C ARG A 49 4.56 15.23 -13.42
N ARG A 50 4.71 16.55 -13.42
CA ARG A 50 3.67 17.50 -13.84
C ARG A 50 3.52 17.47 -15.37
N ARG A 51 2.31 17.79 -15.86
CA ARG A 51 2.02 17.86 -17.31
C ARG A 51 2.91 18.85 -18.07
N GLY A 52 3.38 19.92 -17.41
CA GLY A 52 4.26 20.94 -18.01
C GLY A 52 5.75 20.57 -18.03
N GLY A 53 6.11 19.36 -17.58
CA GLY A 53 7.48 19.02 -17.23
C GLY A 53 7.82 19.48 -15.80
N GLY A 54 8.76 18.79 -15.17
CA GLY A 54 9.15 19.00 -13.77
C GLY A 54 8.44 18.08 -12.78
N TRP A 55 9.03 17.97 -11.60
CA TRP A 55 8.56 17.14 -10.50
C TRP A 55 7.48 17.85 -9.68
N LEU A 56 6.62 17.06 -9.03
CA LEU A 56 5.85 17.58 -7.91
C LEU A 56 6.82 18.02 -6.83
N THR A 57 6.52 19.14 -6.19
CA THR A 57 7.32 19.63 -5.08
C THR A 57 6.53 19.55 -3.79
N GLY A 58 7.19 19.21 -2.69
CA GLY A 58 6.70 19.36 -1.32
C GLY A 58 6.57 20.82 -0.86
N LEU A 59 6.68 21.78 -1.79
CA LEU A 59 6.60 23.22 -1.58
C LEU A 59 5.46 23.79 -2.43
N ASP A 60 4.74 24.74 -1.87
CA ASP A 60 4.01 25.76 -2.62
C ASP A 60 4.49 27.14 -2.12
N GLY A 61 5.22 27.86 -2.98
CA GLY A 61 5.88 29.12 -2.65
C GLY A 61 6.94 29.01 -1.55
N SER A 62 6.91 29.91 -0.56
CA SER A 62 7.88 30.02 0.53
C SER A 62 7.52 29.23 1.80
N ARG A 63 6.51 28.36 1.73
CA ARG A 63 6.07 27.53 2.87
C ARG A 63 6.48 26.08 2.62
N TYR A 64 7.28 25.53 3.54
CA TYR A 64 7.51 24.10 3.62
C TYR A 64 6.20 23.43 4.03
N PHE A 65 5.51 22.74 3.12
CA PHE A 65 4.29 21.99 3.45
C PHE A 65 4.57 20.75 4.29
N MET A 66 5.84 20.54 4.66
CA MET A 66 6.32 19.33 5.29
C MET A 66 6.41 19.47 6.81
N LYS A 67 5.25 19.56 7.45
CA LYS A 67 4.98 18.49 8.40
C LYS A 67 4.55 17.30 7.56
N ARG A 68 5.03 16.08 7.86
CA ARG A 68 4.44 14.82 7.37
C ARG A 68 2.94 15.01 7.16
N GLY A 69 2.41 14.88 5.93
CA GLY A 69 0.95 14.85 5.79
C GLY A 69 0.28 15.49 4.58
N ARG A 70 0.78 16.57 3.96
CA ARG A 70 -0.10 17.39 3.08
C ARG A 70 0.55 17.90 1.80
N ILE A 71 0.63 17.03 0.80
CA ILE A 71 0.75 17.44 -0.60
C ILE A 71 -0.61 18.00 -1.04
N PRO A 72 -0.68 19.09 -1.85
CA PRO A 72 -1.94 19.57 -2.38
C PRO A 72 -2.72 18.44 -3.05
N GLU A 73 -3.89 18.11 -2.50
CA GLU A 73 -4.67 16.95 -2.94
C GLU A 73 -5.04 17.05 -4.43
N GLU A 74 -5.26 18.28 -4.92
CA GLU A 74 -5.56 18.56 -6.32
C GLU A 74 -4.40 18.18 -7.25
N GLU A 75 -3.15 18.48 -6.88
CA GLU A 75 -1.97 18.14 -7.67
C GLU A 75 -1.72 16.63 -7.68
N VAL A 76 -1.87 15.97 -6.52
CA VAL A 76 -1.77 14.52 -6.42
C VAL A 76 -2.85 13.85 -7.27
N ARG A 77 -4.09 14.33 -7.18
CA ARG A 77 -5.21 13.78 -7.95
C ARG A 77 -5.01 13.96 -9.45
N ALA A 78 -4.38 15.07 -9.88
CA ALA A 78 -4.07 15.32 -11.28
C ALA A 78 -3.04 14.33 -11.86
N ILE A 79 -2.11 13.82 -11.04
CA ILE A 79 -1.12 12.84 -11.49
C ILE A 79 -1.57 11.38 -11.30
N MET A 80 -2.56 11.11 -10.44
CA MET A 80 -3.10 9.76 -10.19
C MET A 80 -3.98 9.28 -11.35
N THR A 81 -3.36 9.12 -12.51
CA THR A 81 -3.99 8.67 -13.76
C THR A 81 -3.30 7.40 -14.27
N SER A 82 -4.00 6.61 -15.07
CA SER A 82 -3.45 5.36 -15.63
C SER A 82 -2.16 5.56 -16.43
N ALA A 83 -1.98 6.74 -17.04
CA ALA A 83 -0.79 7.07 -17.83
C ALA A 83 0.47 7.25 -16.97
N ASN A 84 0.30 7.59 -15.69
CA ASN A 84 1.41 7.81 -14.77
C ASN A 84 1.69 6.59 -13.88
N ILE A 85 0.92 5.51 -14.00
CA ILE A 85 1.17 4.30 -13.21
C ILE A 85 2.53 3.74 -13.62
N LEU A 86 3.40 3.57 -12.63
CA LEU A 86 4.69 2.94 -12.83
C LEU A 86 4.52 1.42 -12.84
N ASN A 87 5.17 0.76 -13.80
CA ASN A 87 5.30 -0.68 -13.79
C ASN A 87 6.36 -1.08 -12.75
N PRO A 88 6.03 -1.87 -11.72
CA PRO A 88 6.97 -2.28 -10.67
C PRO A 88 8.21 -3.02 -11.19
N HIS A 89 8.13 -3.62 -12.38
CA HIS A 89 9.21 -4.40 -12.97
C HIS A 89 10.16 -3.59 -13.86
N THR A 90 9.83 -2.32 -14.16
CA THR A 90 10.74 -1.46 -14.93
C THR A 90 11.94 -1.07 -14.09
N ALA A 91 13.10 -0.91 -14.74
CA ALA A 91 14.31 -0.45 -14.09
C ALA A 91 14.19 1.01 -13.64
N VAL A 92 14.79 1.35 -12.50
CA VAL A 92 14.91 2.73 -11.99
C VAL A 92 15.73 3.59 -12.95
N GLY A 93 16.73 3.01 -13.63
CA GLY A 93 17.57 3.70 -14.59
C GLY A 93 16.92 3.98 -15.95
N ASP A 94 15.64 3.64 -16.15
CA ASP A 94 14.94 3.94 -17.40
C ASP A 94 14.92 5.45 -17.66
N GLU A 95 15.47 5.85 -18.81
CA GLU A 95 15.58 7.25 -19.21
C GLU A 95 14.22 7.94 -19.25
N ALA A 96 13.13 7.21 -19.53
CA ALA A 96 11.78 7.78 -19.55
C ALA A 96 11.37 8.40 -18.20
N TYR A 97 11.92 7.90 -17.10
CA TYR A 97 11.61 8.38 -15.76
C TYR A 97 12.53 9.51 -15.30
N HIS A 98 13.75 9.62 -15.82
CA HIS A 98 14.73 10.66 -15.46
C HIS A 98 14.94 10.83 -13.94
N PHE A 99 14.95 9.75 -13.16
CA PHE A 99 15.24 9.88 -11.73
C PHE A 99 16.65 10.46 -11.51
N PRO A 100 16.81 11.35 -10.52
CA PRO A 100 18.08 12.02 -10.28
C PRO A 100 19.11 11.04 -9.72
N ASP A 101 20.37 11.34 -9.99
CA ASP A 101 21.47 10.70 -9.28
C ASP A 101 21.48 11.16 -7.81
N ASP A 102 22.11 10.37 -6.94
CA ASP A 102 22.14 10.61 -5.50
C ASP A 102 22.79 11.96 -5.11
N THR A 103 23.63 12.51 -5.98
CA THR A 103 24.23 13.83 -5.82
C THR A 103 23.32 14.99 -6.22
N ASP A 104 22.30 14.72 -7.04
CA ASP A 104 21.44 15.73 -7.68
C ASP A 104 20.06 15.82 -7.01
N VAL A 105 19.93 15.28 -5.80
CA VAL A 105 18.66 15.20 -5.10
C VAL A 105 18.25 16.56 -4.56
N HIS A 106 17.18 17.09 -5.14
CA HIS A 106 16.47 18.21 -4.56
C HIS A 106 15.46 17.69 -3.54
N LEU A 107 15.75 17.89 -2.24
CA LEU A 107 14.96 17.36 -1.12
C LEU A 107 13.48 17.78 -1.10
N ASN A 108 13.12 18.78 -1.89
CA ASN A 108 11.76 19.24 -2.07
C ASN A 108 11.03 18.56 -3.25
N GLU A 109 11.72 17.84 -4.13
CA GLU A 109 11.12 17.16 -5.27
C GLU A 109 10.58 15.79 -4.86
N ILE A 110 9.43 15.43 -5.43
CA ILE A 110 8.78 14.15 -5.25
C ILE A 110 8.85 13.45 -6.60
N HIS A 111 9.44 12.27 -6.63
CA HIS A 111 9.64 11.49 -7.85
C HIS A 111 8.55 10.45 -8.04
N ILE A 112 8.07 9.87 -6.93
CA ILE A 112 7.00 8.87 -6.93
C ILE A 112 5.94 9.25 -5.89
N VAL A 113 4.67 9.13 -6.27
CA VAL A 113 3.56 9.09 -5.30
C VAL A 113 3.11 7.64 -5.15
N VAL A 114 3.13 7.14 -3.92
CA VAL A 114 2.68 5.80 -3.55
C VAL A 114 1.35 5.93 -2.83
N THR A 115 0.34 5.29 -3.37
CA THR A 115 -0.97 5.22 -2.75
C THR A 115 -1.15 3.88 -2.08
N LEU A 116 -1.63 3.91 -0.85
CA LEU A 116 -2.02 2.70 -0.14
C LEU A 116 -3.51 2.46 -0.41
N ARG A 117 -3.84 1.39 -1.13
CA ARG A 117 -5.21 0.88 -1.16
C ARG A 117 -5.53 0.36 0.23
N LYS A 118 -6.19 1.18 1.06
CA LYS A 118 -6.86 0.65 2.24
C LYS A 118 -7.85 -0.40 1.74
N MET A 119 -7.67 -1.65 2.17
CA MET A 119 -8.68 -2.68 1.94
C MET A 119 -9.98 -2.11 2.49
N SER A 120 -10.95 -1.82 1.62
CA SER A 120 -12.18 -1.15 2.04
C SER A 120 -12.76 -1.92 3.22
N LEU A 121 -13.04 -1.23 4.33
CA LEU A 121 -13.63 -1.86 5.53
C LEU A 121 -14.87 -2.70 5.15
N ARG A 122 -15.59 -2.29 4.09
CA ARG A 122 -16.71 -3.04 3.52
C ARG A 122 -16.28 -4.38 2.91
N ILE A 123 -15.17 -4.43 2.17
CA ILE A 123 -14.63 -5.67 1.60
C ILE A 123 -14.10 -6.57 2.73
N ALA A 124 -13.38 -6.01 3.70
CA ALA A 124 -12.90 -6.75 4.86
C ALA A 124 -14.07 -7.36 5.66
N LEU A 125 -15.12 -6.57 5.90
CA LEU A 125 -16.34 -7.02 6.56
C LEU A 125 -17.06 -8.09 5.74
N LEU A 126 -17.15 -7.94 4.42
CA LEU A 126 -17.77 -8.94 3.53
C LEU A 126 -17.03 -10.28 3.59
N ILE A 127 -15.69 -10.27 3.55
CA ILE A 127 -14.88 -11.50 3.69
C ILE A 127 -15.16 -12.16 5.04
N LEU A 128 -15.24 -11.37 6.11
CA LEU A 128 -15.49 -11.88 7.46
C LEU A 128 -16.90 -12.46 7.62
N VAL A 129 -17.91 -11.80 7.05
CA VAL A 129 -19.30 -12.29 7.00
C VAL A 129 -19.38 -13.58 6.19
N MET A 130 -18.73 -13.66 5.03
CA MET A 130 -18.71 -14.87 4.21
C MET A 130 -18.01 -16.03 4.95
N ALA A 131 -16.90 -15.77 5.62
CA ALA A 131 -16.22 -16.77 6.45
C ALA A 131 -17.11 -17.26 7.61
N PHE A 132 -17.85 -16.36 8.25
CA PHE A 132 -18.81 -16.71 9.29
C PHE A 132 -19.95 -17.57 8.76
N ILE A 133 -20.54 -17.23 7.61
CA ILE A 133 -21.59 -18.01 6.96
C ILE A 133 -21.09 -19.42 6.64
N VAL A 134 -19.89 -19.54 6.07
CA VAL A 134 -19.27 -20.84 5.77
C VAL A 134 -19.10 -21.66 7.06
N ALA A 135 -18.63 -21.05 8.15
CA ALA A 135 -18.49 -21.73 9.43
C ALA A 135 -19.84 -22.21 9.99
N VAL A 136 -20.89 -21.39 9.94
CA VAL A 136 -22.25 -21.77 10.36
C VAL A 136 -22.78 -22.93 9.52
N CYS A 137 -22.62 -22.88 8.19
CA CYS A 137 -23.02 -23.97 7.30
C CYS A 137 -22.28 -25.28 7.63
N GLN A 138 -20.97 -25.22 7.89
CA GLN A 138 -20.18 -26.40 8.29
C GLN A 138 -20.66 -26.98 9.63
N ILE A 139 -21.02 -26.14 10.60
CA ILE A 139 -21.60 -26.58 11.87
C ILE A 139 -22.97 -27.24 11.64
N TYR A 140 -23.85 -26.62 10.84
CA TYR A 140 -25.17 -27.16 10.53
C TYR A 140 -25.08 -28.54 9.87
N VAL A 141 -24.23 -28.71 8.86
CA VAL A 141 -24.00 -30.01 8.21
C VAL A 141 -23.46 -31.03 9.23
N ALA A 142 -22.50 -30.65 10.06
CA ALA A 142 -21.94 -31.55 11.09
C ALA A 142 -22.96 -31.96 12.18
N THR A 143 -23.98 -31.14 12.44
CA THR A 143 -25.08 -31.49 13.36
C THR A 143 -26.08 -32.47 12.75
N GLN A 144 -26.24 -32.48 11.42
CA GLN A 144 -27.14 -33.39 10.71
C GLN A 144 -26.53 -34.79 10.49
N GLU A 145 -25.21 -34.88 10.27
CA GLU A 145 -24.56 -36.16 9.94
C GLU A 145 -24.33 -37.10 11.15
N ASN A 146 -23.87 -36.59 12.31
CA ASN A 146 -23.63 -37.45 13.48
C ASN A 146 -23.41 -36.68 14.81
N PRO A 147 -24.41 -36.59 15.72
CA PRO A 147 -24.35 -35.78 16.93
C PRO A 147 -23.21 -36.14 17.90
N SER A 148 -22.72 -37.39 17.86
CA SER A 148 -21.65 -37.88 18.74
C SER A 148 -20.25 -37.35 18.40
N LYS A 149 -20.01 -36.93 17.14
CA LYS A 149 -18.73 -36.34 16.67
C LYS A 149 -18.79 -34.81 16.53
N THR A 150 -19.94 -34.21 16.77
CA THR A 150 -20.22 -32.80 16.51
C THR A 150 -19.47 -31.87 17.47
N ALA A 151 -19.34 -32.24 18.74
CA ALA A 151 -18.66 -31.41 19.74
C ALA A 151 -17.19 -31.12 19.39
N GLY A 152 -16.46 -32.13 18.88
CA GLY A 152 -15.06 -31.96 18.46
C GLY A 152 -14.91 -31.10 17.20
N ARG A 153 -15.81 -31.25 16.22
CA ARG A 153 -15.80 -30.44 14.99
C ARG A 153 -16.17 -28.97 15.27
N ILE A 154 -17.16 -28.72 16.14
CA ILE A 154 -17.54 -27.36 16.57
C ILE A 154 -16.37 -26.67 17.30
N ALA A 155 -15.69 -27.39 18.21
CA ALA A 155 -14.54 -26.83 18.93
C ALA A 155 -13.37 -26.48 17.99
N ALA A 156 -13.12 -27.30 16.96
CA ALA A 156 -12.10 -27.03 15.95
C ALA A 156 -12.46 -25.80 15.09
N ILE A 157 -13.71 -25.70 14.63
CA ILE A 157 -14.20 -24.54 13.86
C ILE A 157 -14.10 -23.26 14.69
N GLY A 158 -14.50 -23.30 15.97
CA GLY A 158 -14.41 -22.17 16.89
C GLY A 158 -12.97 -21.68 17.10
N LYS A 159 -12.00 -22.59 17.20
CA LYS A 159 -10.57 -22.24 17.26
C LYS A 159 -10.09 -21.55 15.98
N SER A 160 -10.42 -22.08 14.81
CA SER A 160 -10.05 -21.47 13.53
C SER A 160 -10.68 -20.09 13.34
N LEU A 161 -11.94 -19.92 13.74
CA LEU A 161 -12.64 -18.64 13.66
C LEU A 161 -12.02 -17.60 14.59
N ARG A 162 -11.60 -18.01 15.79
CA ARG A 162 -10.92 -17.14 16.76
C ARG A 162 -9.56 -16.67 16.23
N VAL A 163 -8.77 -17.56 15.63
CA VAL A 163 -7.49 -17.19 15.01
C VAL A 163 -7.70 -16.20 13.86
N LEU A 164 -8.72 -16.41 13.03
CA LEU A 164 -9.07 -15.47 11.95
C LEU A 164 -9.54 -14.11 12.48
N LEU A 165 -10.35 -14.08 13.55
CA LEU A 165 -10.80 -12.85 14.20
C LEU A 165 -9.64 -12.09 14.87
N GLU A 166 -8.73 -12.77 15.54
CA GLU A 166 -7.54 -12.16 16.16
C GLU A 166 -6.58 -11.63 15.11
N ALA A 167 -6.36 -12.35 14.00
CA ALA A 167 -5.55 -11.89 12.87
C ALA A 167 -6.19 -10.66 12.20
N TRP A 168 -7.51 -10.66 12.03
CA TRP A 168 -8.25 -9.53 11.47
C TRP A 168 -8.19 -8.31 12.40
N PHE A 169 -8.37 -8.49 13.72
CA PHE A 169 -8.30 -7.40 14.69
C PHE A 169 -6.90 -6.76 14.72
N ARG A 170 -5.84 -7.57 14.64
CA ARG A 170 -4.46 -7.07 14.51
C ARG A 170 -4.24 -6.30 13.20
N ALA A 171 -4.79 -6.80 12.09
CA ALA A 171 -4.71 -6.10 10.81
C ALA A 171 -5.46 -4.75 10.84
N LEU A 172 -6.55 -4.65 11.61
CA LEU A 172 -7.35 -3.44 11.77
C LEU A 172 -6.73 -2.41 12.73
N GLN A 173 -5.93 -2.85 13.70
CA GLN A 173 -5.15 -1.95 14.56
C GLN A 173 -3.90 -1.40 13.87
N ALA A 174 -3.48 -2.02 12.76
CA ALA A 174 -2.35 -1.59 11.94
C ALA A 174 -2.75 -0.61 10.81
N THR A 175 -4.03 -0.22 10.71
CA THR A 175 -4.59 0.73 9.72
C THR A 175 -4.99 2.08 10.29
#